data_AF-A0A1G8Q917-F1
#
_entry.id   AF-A0A1G8Q917-F1
#
_cell.length_a   1.000
_cell.length_b   1.000
_cell.length_c   1.000
_cell.angle_alpha   90.00
_cell.angle_beta   90.00
_cell.angle_gamma   90.00
#
_symmetry.space_group_name_H-M   'P 1'
#
loop_
_entity.id
_entity.type
_entity.pdbx_description
1 polymer ?
#
loop_
_entity_poly.entity_id
_entity_poly.type
_entity_poly.pdbx_seq_one_letter_code
_entity_poly.pdbx_strand_id
1 'polypeptide(L)' 'RTAQGAGASYKFLPDEPADHAIGRSRGGLTTKIHALTDRACAPVTMLLTPGQAGDNPQLLPLLEVHKLQDGHPVPVARR' A
#
# COMPACT_ATOMS: atom_id res chain seq x y z
N ARG A 1 -15.31 -20.83 20.54
CA ARG A 1 -15.44 -20.43 19.11
C ARG A 1 -14.04 -20.26 18.57
N THR A 2 -13.56 -21.16 17.71
CA THR A 2 -12.29 -21.00 17.01
C THR A 2 -12.53 -20.08 15.81
N ALA A 3 -11.77 -18.99 15.70
CA ALA A 3 -11.79 -18.15 14.51
C ALA A 3 -10.93 -18.84 13.44
N GLN A 4 -11.52 -19.74 12.66
CA GLN A 4 -10.88 -20.22 11.44
C GLN A 4 -10.75 -19.02 10.49
N GLY A 5 -9.52 -18.64 10.18
CA GLY A 5 -9.28 -17.53 9.27
C GLY A 5 -9.75 -17.81 7.85
N ALA A 6 -10.04 -16.75 7.10
CA ALA A 6 -10.44 -16.85 5.71
C ALA A 6 -9.40 -17.61 4.85
N GLY A 7 -9.91 -18.41 3.90
CA GLY A 7 -9.08 -19.11 2.91
C GLY A 7 -8.23 -18.16 2.07
N ALA A 8 -7.16 -18.68 1.47
CA ALA A 8 -6.19 -17.89 0.72
C ALA A 8 -6.85 -17.11 -0.44
N SER A 9 -6.49 -15.83 -0.54
CA SER A 9 -7.15 -14.85 -1.42
C SER A 9 -7.08 -15.20 -2.92
N TYR A 10 -6.11 -16.02 -3.34
CA TYR A 10 -5.88 -16.34 -4.76
C TYR A 10 -6.94 -17.25 -5.40
N LYS A 11 -7.95 -17.73 -4.64
CA LYS A 11 -8.99 -18.66 -5.15
C LYS A 11 -10.42 -18.10 -5.12
N PHE A 12 -10.65 -16.90 -4.60
CA PHE A 12 -11.97 -16.27 -4.51
C PHE A 12 -11.85 -14.81 -4.96
N LEU A 13 -11.81 -14.60 -6.27
CA LEU A 13 -11.79 -13.26 -6.86
C LEU A 13 -13.20 -12.97 -7.41
N PRO A 14 -14.08 -12.27 -6.67
CA PRO A 14 -15.06 -11.41 -7.32
C PRO A 14 -14.34 -10.41 -8.23
N ASP A 15 -15.06 -9.79 -9.18
CA ASP A 15 -14.53 -8.75 -10.07
C ASP A 15 -14.18 -7.49 -9.24
N GLU A 16 -13.03 -7.53 -8.57
CA GLU A 16 -12.52 -6.48 -7.70
C GLU A 16 -11.44 -5.68 -8.46
N PRO A 17 -11.53 -4.33 -8.47
CA PRO A 17 -10.53 -3.51 -9.16
C PRO A 17 -9.12 -3.81 -8.68
N ALA A 18 -8.17 -3.88 -9.62
CA ALA A 18 -6.77 -4.22 -9.32
C ALA A 18 -6.08 -3.21 -8.39
N ASP A 19 -6.61 -1.99 -8.31
CA ASP A 19 -6.14 -0.88 -7.46
C ASP A 19 -6.86 -0.79 -6.10
N HIS A 20 -7.80 -1.70 -5.81
CA HIS A 20 -8.57 -1.63 -4.57
C HIS A 20 -7.69 -1.88 -3.33
N ALA A 21 -7.63 -0.88 -2.45
CA ALA A 21 -6.78 -0.91 -1.25
C ALA A 21 -7.26 -1.85 -0.13
N ILE A 22 -8.43 -2.48 -0.29
CA ILE A 22 -8.94 -3.48 0.65
C ILE A 22 -8.38 -4.86 0.29
N GLY A 23 -7.91 -5.57 1.33
CA GLY A 23 -7.37 -6.91 1.25
C GLY A 23 -8.06 -7.84 2.22
N ARG A 24 -7.64 -9.11 2.20
CA ARG A 24 -8.17 -10.15 3.09
C ARG A 24 -7.03 -10.83 3.84
N SER A 25 -7.19 -10.96 5.14
CA SER A 25 -6.33 -11.77 5.99
C SER A 25 -7.16 -12.83 6.71
N ARG A 26 -6.49 -13.71 7.45
CA ARG A 26 -7.15 -14.67 8.36
C ARG A 26 -8.00 -13.97 9.43
N GLY A 27 -7.75 -12.69 9.74
CA GLY A 27 -8.50 -11.91 10.71
C GLY A 27 -9.69 -11.11 10.15
N GLY A 28 -9.93 -11.14 8.84
CA GLY A 28 -10.96 -10.33 8.18
C GLY A 28 -10.39 -9.38 7.13
N LEU A 29 -11.10 -8.28 6.87
CA LEU A 29 -10.67 -7.24 5.92
C LEU A 29 -9.48 -6.46 6.45
N THR A 30 -8.55 -6.10 5.57
CA THR A 30 -7.31 -5.37 5.90
C THR A 30 -6.99 -4.31 4.85
N THR A 31 -6.06 -3.42 5.15
CA THR A 31 -5.50 -2.44 4.19
C THR A 31 -3.99 -2.40 4.34
N LYS A 32 -3.28 -2.10 3.24
CA LYS A 32 -1.83 -1.86 3.25
C LYS A 32 -1.57 -0.36 3.15
N ILE A 33 -0.87 0.18 4.16
CA ILE A 33 -0.48 1.59 4.24
C ILE A 33 1.04 1.63 4.33
N HIS A 34 1.69 2.29 3.36
CA HIS A 34 3.12 2.55 3.38
C HIS A 34 3.31 4.00 3.81
N ALA A 35 4.04 4.22 4.90
CA ALA A 35 4.21 5.54 5.48
C ALA A 35 5.70 5.90 5.59
N LEU A 36 6.04 7.10 5.12
CA LEU A 36 7.31 7.73 5.45
C LEU A 36 7.10 8.51 6.74
N THR A 37 7.98 8.35 7.70
CA THR A 37 7.85 9.00 9.01
C THR A 37 9.04 9.88 9.33
N ASP A 38 8.80 10.94 10.09
CA ASP A 38 9.87 11.75 10.66
C ASP A 38 10.52 11.09 11.89
N ARG A 39 11.40 11.84 12.57
CA ARG A 39 12.10 11.38 13.78
C ARG A 39 11.17 11.12 14.98
N ALA A 40 9.97 11.69 14.99
CA ALA A 40 8.95 11.47 16.00
C ALA A 40 7.97 10.34 15.62
N CYS A 41 8.25 9.60 14.55
CA CYS A 41 7.37 8.58 13.97
C CYS A 41 6.03 9.15 13.45
N ALA A 42 5.96 10.46 13.19
CA ALA A 42 4.78 11.06 12.58
C ALA A 42 4.81 10.82 11.07
N PRO A 43 3.70 10.34 10.45
CA PRO A 43 3.66 10.13 9.01
C PRO A 43 3.68 11.46 8.27
N VAL A 44 4.67 11.64 7.38
CA VAL A 44 4.82 12.82 6.50
C VAL A 44 4.29 12.56 5.10
N THR A 45 4.34 11.31 4.64
CA THR A 45 3.79 10.86 3.37
C THR A 45 3.17 9.48 3.56
N MET A 46 2.01 9.23 2.95
CA MET A 46 1.35 7.93 2.96
C MET A 46 0.98 7.52 1.54
N LEU A 47 1.19 6.24 1.23
CA LEU A 47 0.79 5.61 -0.02
C LEU A 47 -0.09 4.39 0.29
N LEU A 48 -1.27 4.36 -0.32
CA LEU A 48 -2.14 3.19 -0.31
C LEU A 48 -1.83 2.32 -1.53
N THR A 49 -1.79 1.02 -1.32
CA THR A 49 -1.59 0.03 -2.37
C THR A 49 -2.73 -0.97 -2.38
N PRO A 50 -2.91 -1.73 -3.47
CA PRO A 50 -3.88 -2.82 -3.48
C PRO A 50 -3.75 -3.71 -2.25
N GLY A 51 -4.85 -4.19 -1.71
CA GLY A 51 -4.83 -5.00 -0.48
C GLY A 51 -4.01 -6.29 -0.58
N GLN A 52 -3.78 -6.76 -1.80
CA GLN A 52 -2.97 -7.93 -2.13
C GLN A 52 -1.51 -7.61 -2.48
N ALA A 53 -1.12 -6.33 -2.53
CA ALA A 53 0.23 -5.92 -2.92
C ALA A 53 1.29 -6.38 -1.91
N GLY A 54 2.49 -6.70 -2.39
CA GLY A 54 3.64 -6.91 -1.50
C GLY A 54 4.14 -5.61 -0.89
N ASP A 55 4.73 -5.69 0.31
CA ASP A 55 5.20 -4.49 1.03
C ASP A 55 6.58 -4.01 0.53
N ASN A 56 7.46 -4.95 0.17
CA ASN A 56 8.84 -4.67 -0.28
C ASN A 56 8.95 -3.65 -1.45
N PRO A 57 8.16 -3.72 -2.54
CA PRO A 57 8.36 -2.83 -3.69
C PRO A 57 7.94 -1.37 -3.48
N GLN A 58 7.41 -1.00 -2.31
CA GLN A 58 6.70 0.28 -2.13
C GLN A 58 7.58 1.43 -1.63
N LEU A 59 8.85 1.17 -1.29
CA LEU A 59 9.76 2.22 -0.84
C LEU A 59 10.03 3.29 -1.91
N LEU A 60 10.40 2.88 -3.13
CA LEU A 60 10.71 3.83 -4.20
C LEU A 60 9.50 4.67 -4.62
N PRO A 61 8.29 4.09 -4.86
CA PRO A 61 7.08 4.87 -5.11
C PRO A 61 6.76 5.87 -4.00
N LEU A 62 6.91 5.48 -2.73
CA LEU A 62 6.64 6.35 -1.59
C LEU A 62 7.58 7.58 -1.57
N LEU A 63 8.87 7.39 -1.87
CA LEU A 63 9.83 8.49 -1.96
C LEU A 63 9.55 9.42 -3.15
N GLU A 64 9.10 8.89 -4.28
CA GLU A 64 8.70 9.73 -5.42
C GLU A 64 7.47 10.59 -5.08
N VAL A 65 6.47 10.03 -4.40
CA VAL A 65 5.31 10.81 -3.91
C VAL A 65 5.76 11.90 -2.94
N HIS A 66 6.68 11.60 -2.02
CA HIS A 66 7.19 12.59 -1.07
C HIS A 66 7.93 13.75 -1.78
N LYS A 67 8.80 13.46 -2.76
CA LYS A 67 9.48 14.50 -3.57
C LYS A 67 8.49 15.44 -4.25
N LEU A 68 7.40 14.89 -4.78
CA LEU A 68 6.33 15.67 -5.41
C LEU A 68 5.59 16.57 -4.41
N GLN A 69 5.39 16.09 -3.18
CA GLN A 69 4.75 16.85 -2.10
C GLN A 69 5.63 17.99 -1.57
N ASP A 70 6.94 17.74 -1.45
CA ASP A 70 7.93 18.70 -0.95
C ASP A 70 8.32 19.78 -1.97
N GLY A 71 7.74 19.75 -3.18
CA GLY A 71 8.10 20.67 -4.26
C GLY A 71 9.52 20.46 -4.80
N HIS A 72 10.11 19.29 -4.54
CA HIS A 72 11.42 18.95 -5.09
C HIS A 72 11.28 18.67 -6.60
N PRO A 73 12.17 19.19 -7.46
CA PRO A 73 12.09 18.91 -8.89
C PRO A 73 12.32 17.41 -9.13
N VAL A 74 11.26 16.69 -9.51
CA VAL A 74 11.40 15.33 -10.02
C VAL A 74 12.01 15.40 -11.42
N PRO A 75 13.06 14.62 -11.72
CA PRO A 75 13.59 14.55 -13.07
C PRO A 75 12.53 13.89 -13.97
N VAL A 76 11.82 14.72 -14.73
CA VAL A 76 10.93 14.24 -15.78
C VAL A 76 11.82 13.59 -16.83
N ALA A 77 11.73 12.27 -16.97
CA ALA A 77 12.43 11.55 -18.03
C ALA A 77 12.02 12.19 -19.37
N ARG A 78 12.97 12.92 -19.99
CA ARG A 78 12.76 13.48 -21.32
C ARG A 78 12.66 12.29 -22.29
N ARG A 79 11.57 12.27 -23.05
CA ARG A 79 11.35 11.31 -24.14
C ARG A 79 12.44 11.39 -25.19
#